data_AF-A0A418NMK4-F1
#
_entry.id   AF-A0A418NMK4-F1
#
_cell.length_a   1.000
_cell.length_b   1.000
_cell.length_c   1.000
_cell.angle_alpha   90.00
_cell.angle_beta   90.00
_cell.angle_gamma   90.00
#
_symmetry.space_group_name_H-M   'P 1'
#
loop_
_entity.id
_entity.type
_entity.pdbx_description
1 polymer ?
#
loop_
_entity_poly.entity_id
_entity_poly.type
_entity_poly.pdbx_seq_one_letter_code
_entity_poly.pdbx_strand_id
1 'polypeptide(L)'
;MADTEVAVEEAQTQVGLRPMPAESLTVLALASLQAGDAETARKGLEAASQRGWREPISQLASAQSALEQGAYPVASQRIVALLSTGNLREPALGMLAELITIPRGREIMAARIAGPGRWQVSTITQAQKFVDPNDWAATLALASRKGATLPCAPLQLLQTRTEREGEAESAEVLTFVVERSC
;
A
#
# COMPACT_ATOMS: atom_id res chain seq x y z
N MET A 1 -23.74 -7.72 44.76
CA MET A 1 -22.81 -8.51 43.92
C MET A 1 -23.24 -8.55 42.47
N ALA A 2 -24.53 -8.80 42.14
CA ALA A 2 -25.04 -8.75 40.75
C ALA A 2 -24.85 -7.39 40.03
N ASP A 3 -24.91 -6.28 40.76
CA ASP A 3 -24.82 -4.92 40.21
C ASP A 3 -23.42 -4.57 39.66
N THR A 4 -22.37 -5.20 40.22
CA THR A 4 -20.98 -4.98 39.81
C THR A 4 -20.65 -5.74 38.52
N GLU A 5 -21.19 -6.95 38.33
CA GLU A 5 -21.00 -7.74 37.11
C GLU A 5 -21.70 -7.08 35.90
N VAL A 6 -22.92 -6.59 36.08
CA VAL A 6 -23.65 -5.84 35.05
C VAL A 6 -22.92 -4.55 34.68
N ALA A 7 -22.40 -3.81 35.67
CA ALA A 7 -21.62 -2.59 35.43
C ALA A 7 -20.31 -2.88 34.66
N VAL A 8 -19.65 -4.01 34.92
CA VAL A 8 -18.44 -4.43 34.18
C VAL A 8 -18.79 -4.81 32.74
N GLU A 9 -19.89 -5.54 32.51
CA GLU A 9 -20.36 -5.92 31.17
C GLU A 9 -20.76 -4.69 30.33
N GLU A 10 -21.48 -3.74 30.93
CA GLU A 10 -21.82 -2.47 30.27
C GLU A 10 -20.57 -1.63 30.00
N ALA A 11 -19.62 -1.56 30.93
CA ALA A 11 -18.35 -0.86 30.72
C ALA A 11 -17.51 -1.49 29.61
N GLN A 12 -17.43 -2.83 29.55
CA GLN A 12 -16.78 -3.56 28.45
C GLN A 12 -17.47 -3.30 27.11
N THR A 13 -18.80 -3.24 27.11
CA THR A 13 -19.59 -2.86 25.93
C THR A 13 -19.25 -1.44 25.50
N GLN A 14 -19.23 -0.46 26.41
CA GLN A 14 -18.90 0.94 26.10
C GLN A 14 -17.44 1.12 25.61
N VAL A 15 -16.49 0.38 26.18
CA VAL A 15 -15.09 0.35 25.71
C VAL A 15 -15.00 -0.30 24.32
N GLY A 16 -15.77 -1.37 24.07
CA GLY A 16 -15.92 -1.97 22.75
C GLY A 16 -16.55 -1.02 21.72
N LEU A 17 -17.48 -0.16 22.16
CA LEU A 17 -18.14 0.85 21.33
C LEU A 17 -17.27 2.09 21.05
N ARG A 18 -16.29 2.39 21.91
CA ARG A 18 -15.34 3.50 21.77
C ARG A 18 -13.90 2.98 21.73
N PRO A 19 -13.55 2.17 20.71
CA PRO A 19 -12.19 1.65 20.59
C PRO A 19 -11.20 2.82 20.52
N MET A 20 -10.05 2.68 21.19
CA MET A 20 -8.99 3.68 21.14
C MET A 20 -8.67 4.06 19.68
N PRO A 21 -8.59 5.36 19.36
CA PRO A 21 -8.21 5.82 18.03
C PRO A 21 -6.86 5.21 17.62
N ALA A 22 -6.72 4.87 16.33
CA ALA A 22 -5.47 4.32 15.80
C ALA A 22 -4.30 5.30 16.01
N GLU A 23 -4.58 6.59 15.93
CA GLU A 23 -3.62 7.67 16.14
C GLU A 23 -3.05 7.65 17.57
N SER A 24 -3.89 7.43 18.59
CA SER A 24 -3.42 7.34 19.98
C SER A 24 -2.52 6.13 20.21
N LEU A 25 -2.83 5.01 19.56
CA LEU A 25 -2.00 3.79 19.60
C LEU A 25 -0.66 3.99 18.90
N THR A 26 -0.65 4.71 17.78
CA THR A 26 0.58 5.10 17.09
C THR A 26 1.43 6.06 17.93
N VAL A 27 0.82 7.05 18.60
CA VAL A 27 1.54 7.95 19.52
C VAL A 27 2.20 7.16 20.66
N LEU A 28 1.45 6.24 21.29
CA LEU A 28 2.00 5.35 22.31
C LEU A 28 3.18 4.55 21.75
N ALA A 29 3.02 3.97 20.56
CA ALA A 29 4.08 3.15 19.98
C ALA A 29 5.36 3.94 19.71
N LEU A 30 5.25 5.15 19.17
CA LEU A 30 6.39 6.02 18.91
C LEU A 30 7.07 6.45 20.22
N ALA A 31 6.30 6.77 21.26
CA ALA A 31 6.85 7.10 22.57
C ALA A 31 7.58 5.90 23.21
N SER A 32 7.01 4.70 23.12
CA SER A 32 7.65 3.46 23.59
C SER A 32 8.94 3.17 22.83
N LEU A 33 8.99 3.39 21.52
CA LEU A 33 10.19 3.22 20.72
C LEU A 33 11.31 4.18 21.18
N GLN A 34 10.97 5.45 21.44
CA GLN A 34 11.92 6.43 21.98
C GLN A 34 12.42 6.08 23.38
N ALA A 35 11.59 5.41 24.19
CA ALA A 35 11.97 4.92 25.51
C ALA A 35 12.76 3.59 25.47
N GLY A 36 13.01 3.01 24.29
CA GLY A 36 13.68 1.73 24.12
C GLY A 36 12.80 0.50 24.37
N ASP A 37 11.49 0.69 24.57
CA ASP A 37 10.51 -0.39 24.72
C ASP A 37 9.95 -0.80 23.34
N ALA A 38 10.74 -1.60 22.63
CA ALA A 38 10.40 -2.07 21.29
C ALA A 38 9.15 -2.98 21.26
N GLU A 39 8.88 -3.73 22.34
CA GLU A 39 7.75 -4.67 22.37
C GLU A 39 6.41 -3.92 22.51
N THR A 40 6.34 -2.91 23.39
CA THR A 40 5.15 -2.05 23.47
C THR A 40 4.97 -1.26 22.18
N ALA A 41 6.05 -0.78 21.57
CA ALA A 41 5.99 -0.11 20.26
C ALA A 41 5.37 -1.01 19.18
N ARG A 42 5.85 -2.25 19.07
CA ARG A 42 5.35 -3.24 18.12
C ARG A 42 3.86 -3.52 18.34
N LYS A 43 3.46 -3.80 19.58
CA LYS A 43 2.04 -4.05 19.94
C LYS A 43 1.15 -2.85 19.62
N GLY A 44 1.61 -1.63 19.88
CA GLY A 44 0.87 -0.40 19.58
C GLY A 44 0.63 -0.23 18.08
N LEU A 45 1.67 -0.42 17.24
CA LEU A 45 1.53 -0.34 15.78
C LEU A 45 0.64 -1.45 15.21
N GLU A 46 0.77 -2.68 15.72
CA GLU A 46 -0.09 -3.79 15.34
C GLU A 46 -1.56 -3.47 15.65
N ALA A 47 -1.83 -3.02 16.88
CA ALA A 47 -3.16 -2.62 17.34
C ALA A 47 -3.74 -1.43 16.57
N ALA A 48 -2.90 -0.47 16.16
CA ALA A 48 -3.29 0.67 15.34
C ALA A 48 -3.66 0.23 13.91
N SER A 49 -2.86 -0.66 13.31
CA SER A 49 -3.04 -1.16 11.95
C SER A 49 -4.37 -1.90 11.75
N GLN A 50 -4.87 -2.54 12.81
CA GLN A 50 -6.14 -3.26 12.83
C GLN A 50 -7.36 -2.33 12.96
N ARG A 51 -7.17 -1.12 13.51
CA ARG A 51 -8.27 -0.19 13.82
C ARG A 51 -8.47 0.91 12.80
N GLY A 52 -7.43 1.28 12.06
CA GLY A 52 -7.50 2.39 11.11
C GLY A 52 -6.74 2.10 9.83
N TRP A 53 -7.46 1.83 8.75
CA TRP A 53 -6.82 1.69 7.42
C TRP A 53 -6.20 3.00 6.91
N ARG A 54 -6.56 4.15 7.51
CA ARG A 54 -6.08 5.48 7.12
C ARG A 54 -4.92 6.01 7.97
N GLU A 55 -4.55 5.35 9.07
CA GLU A 55 -3.48 5.84 9.92
C GLU A 55 -2.12 5.51 9.26
N PRO A 56 -1.38 6.51 8.78
CA PRO A 56 -0.30 6.28 7.82
C PRO A 56 0.91 5.57 8.42
N ILE A 57 1.26 5.79 9.68
CA ILE A 57 2.48 5.23 10.27
C ILE A 57 2.32 3.73 10.50
N SER A 58 1.17 3.30 11.03
CA SER A 58 0.86 1.88 11.20
C SER A 58 0.71 1.16 9.86
N GLN A 59 0.15 1.81 8.82
CA GLN A 59 0.14 1.23 7.48
C GLN A 59 1.57 1.07 6.92
N LEU A 60 2.45 2.06 7.10
CA LEU A 60 3.85 2.00 6.68
C LEU A 60 4.59 0.86 7.40
N ALA A 61 4.54 0.83 8.73
CA ALA A 61 5.18 -0.21 9.53
C ALA A 61 4.65 -1.62 9.18
N SER A 62 3.33 -1.75 8.97
CA SER A 62 2.72 -3.02 8.58
C SER A 62 3.10 -3.44 7.17
N ALA A 63 3.23 -2.49 6.23
CA ALA A 63 3.67 -2.78 4.87
C ALA A 63 5.11 -3.31 4.87
N GLN A 64 6.01 -2.63 5.57
CA GLN A 64 7.41 -3.01 5.67
C GLN A 64 7.57 -4.39 6.33
N SER A 65 6.94 -4.59 7.49
CA SER A 65 7.00 -5.88 8.18
C SER A 65 6.41 -7.02 7.33
N ALA A 66 5.36 -6.75 6.55
CA ALA A 66 4.79 -7.74 5.64
C ALA A 66 5.70 -8.04 4.44
N LEU A 67 6.46 -7.07 3.93
CA LEU A 67 7.47 -7.31 2.88
C LEU A 67 8.58 -8.22 3.41
N GLU A 68 9.14 -7.88 4.56
CA GLU A 68 10.22 -8.62 5.23
C GLU A 68 9.83 -10.09 5.51
N GLN A 69 8.56 -10.32 5.84
CA GLN A 69 8.02 -11.67 6.11
C GLN A 69 7.56 -12.42 4.85
N GLY A 70 7.65 -11.81 3.66
CA GLY A 70 7.13 -12.41 2.43
C GLY A 70 5.59 -12.45 2.33
N ALA A 71 4.89 -11.72 3.20
CA ALA A 71 3.44 -11.61 3.23
C ALA A 71 2.93 -10.59 2.19
N TYR A 72 3.28 -10.79 0.92
CA TYR A 72 3.04 -9.88 -0.19
C TYR A 72 1.58 -9.41 -0.38
N PRO A 73 0.53 -10.26 -0.16
CA PRO A 73 -0.85 -9.78 -0.22
C PRO A 73 -1.16 -8.69 0.80
N VAL A 74 -0.60 -8.81 2.01
CA VAL A 74 -0.74 -7.82 3.08
C VAL A 74 0.07 -6.59 2.73
N ALA A 75 1.34 -6.74 2.36
CA ALA A 75 2.19 -5.62 1.93
C ALA A 75 1.53 -4.77 0.83
N SER A 76 1.06 -5.42 -0.23
CA SER A 76 0.36 -4.77 -1.34
C SER A 76 -0.87 -3.99 -0.89
N GLN A 77 -1.67 -4.56 0.03
CA GLN A 77 -2.84 -3.88 0.59
C GLN A 77 -2.46 -2.60 1.35
N ARG A 78 -1.42 -2.67 2.19
CA ARG A 78 -0.96 -1.55 3.01
C ARG A 78 -0.35 -0.44 2.14
N ILE A 79 0.44 -0.79 1.12
CA ILE A 79 0.98 0.14 0.13
C ILE A 79 -0.16 0.88 -0.59
N VAL A 80 -1.16 0.15 -1.08
CA VAL A 80 -2.33 0.77 -1.76
C VAL A 80 -3.07 1.73 -0.84
N ALA A 81 -3.22 1.41 0.44
CA ALA A 81 -3.86 2.31 1.41
C ALA A 81 -3.08 3.64 1.55
N LEU A 82 -1.75 3.58 1.63
CA LEU A 82 -0.89 4.77 1.68
C LEU A 82 -1.00 5.60 0.38
N LEU A 83 -0.90 4.94 -0.78
CA LEU A 83 -1.03 5.61 -2.08
C LEU A 83 -2.42 6.27 -2.28
N SER A 84 -3.47 5.63 -1.75
CA SER A 84 -4.84 6.13 -1.82
C SER A 84 -5.10 7.36 -0.96
N THR A 85 -4.48 7.43 0.22
CA THR A 85 -4.60 8.61 1.11
C THR A 85 -3.64 9.72 0.72
N GLY A 86 -2.53 9.37 0.08
CA GLY A 86 -1.46 10.30 -0.27
C GLY A 86 -0.53 10.69 0.86
N ASN A 87 -0.76 10.16 2.06
CA ASN A 87 0.16 10.25 3.18
C ASN A 87 1.34 9.31 2.96
N LEU A 88 2.54 9.74 3.35
CA LEU A 88 3.78 8.95 3.23
C LEU A 88 3.95 8.34 1.83
N ARG A 89 3.63 9.13 0.80
CA ARG A 89 3.60 8.65 -0.59
C ARG A 89 4.96 8.17 -1.08
N GLU A 90 6.04 8.92 -0.84
CA GLU A 90 7.38 8.51 -1.27
C GLU A 90 7.84 7.19 -0.61
N PRO A 91 7.72 7.01 0.72
CA PRO A 91 7.93 5.69 1.34
C PRO A 91 7.08 4.58 0.72
N ALA A 92 5.80 4.84 0.42
CA ALA A 92 4.93 3.86 -0.21
C ALA A 92 5.37 3.51 -1.64
N LEU A 93 5.88 4.47 -2.40
CA LEU A 93 6.43 4.23 -3.74
C LEU A 93 7.76 3.46 -3.69
N GLY A 94 8.59 3.68 -2.66
CA GLY A 94 9.79 2.86 -2.42
C GLY A 94 9.44 1.40 -2.12
N MET A 95 8.46 1.15 -1.25
CA MET A 95 7.99 -0.22 -0.97
C MET A 95 7.28 -0.85 -2.18
N LEU A 96 6.59 -0.05 -3.00
CA LEU A 96 6.05 -0.53 -4.27
C LEU A 96 7.19 -1.00 -5.19
N ALA A 97 8.27 -0.24 -5.31
CA ALA A 97 9.43 -0.61 -6.11
C ALA A 97 10.01 -1.95 -5.63
N GLU A 98 10.24 -2.10 -4.33
CA GLU A 98 10.71 -3.36 -3.74
C GLU A 98 9.75 -4.52 -4.04
N LEU A 99 8.45 -4.35 -3.77
CA LEU A 99 7.45 -5.41 -3.94
C LEU A 99 7.42 -6.00 -5.36
N ILE A 100 7.57 -5.17 -6.39
CA ILE A 100 7.39 -5.63 -7.77
C ILE A 100 8.66 -6.21 -8.40
N THR A 101 9.83 -6.05 -7.77
CA THR A 101 11.02 -6.83 -8.12
C THR A 101 10.79 -8.33 -7.88
N ILE A 102 9.92 -8.68 -6.93
CA ILE A 102 9.55 -10.05 -6.61
C ILE A 102 8.44 -10.51 -7.56
N PRO A 103 8.60 -11.61 -8.32
CA PRO A 103 7.60 -12.07 -9.28
C PRO A 103 6.20 -12.24 -8.68
N ARG A 104 6.12 -12.84 -7.48
CA ARG A 104 4.84 -13.01 -6.77
C ARG A 104 4.26 -11.68 -6.30
N GLY A 105 5.09 -10.76 -5.82
CA GLY A 105 4.68 -9.43 -5.41
C GLY A 105 4.13 -8.62 -6.59
N ARG A 106 4.78 -8.73 -7.75
CA ARG A 106 4.34 -8.14 -9.03
C ARG A 106 2.95 -8.62 -9.44
N GLU A 107 2.71 -9.93 -9.41
CA GLU A 107 1.40 -10.51 -9.74
C GLU A 107 0.28 -9.98 -8.83
N ILE A 108 0.58 -9.89 -7.54
CA ILE A 108 -0.37 -9.40 -6.52
C ILE A 108 -0.67 -7.92 -6.74
N MET A 109 0.36 -7.11 -6.98
CA MET A 109 0.19 -5.69 -7.25
C MET A 109 -0.59 -5.46 -8.55
N ALA A 110 -0.28 -6.22 -9.62
CA ALA A 110 -1.04 -6.18 -10.87
C ALA A 110 -2.53 -6.52 -10.66
N ALA A 111 -2.84 -7.49 -9.80
CA ALA A 111 -4.23 -7.81 -9.43
C ALA A 111 -4.91 -6.66 -8.67
N ARG A 112 -4.19 -5.94 -7.80
CA ARG A 112 -4.73 -4.75 -7.13
C ARG A 112 -4.97 -3.59 -8.09
N ILE A 113 -4.08 -3.37 -9.05
CA ILE A 113 -4.25 -2.35 -10.11
C ILE A 113 -5.50 -2.65 -10.94
N ALA A 114 -5.74 -3.93 -11.25
CA ALA A 114 -6.93 -4.37 -11.98
C ALA A 114 -8.24 -4.24 -11.18
N GLY A 115 -8.17 -4.13 -9.85
CA GLY A 115 -9.31 -3.85 -9.00
C GLY A 115 -9.76 -2.38 -9.05
N PRO A 116 -10.96 -2.06 -8.55
CA PRO A 116 -11.45 -0.69 -8.49
C PRO A 116 -10.59 0.18 -7.56
N GLY A 117 -10.32 1.42 -7.98
CA GLY A 117 -9.64 2.41 -7.15
C GLY A 117 -9.46 3.73 -7.88
N ARG A 118 -9.17 4.80 -7.13
CA ARG A 118 -8.78 6.10 -7.69
C ARG A 118 -7.28 6.37 -7.58
N TRP A 119 -6.56 5.51 -6.85
CA TRP A 119 -5.13 5.66 -6.56
C TRP A 119 -4.25 5.37 -7.78
N GLN A 120 -4.75 4.58 -8.73
CA GLN A 120 -4.03 4.16 -9.93
C GLN A 120 -3.62 5.36 -10.79
N VAL A 121 -4.50 6.34 -10.97
CA VAL A 121 -4.28 7.50 -11.87
C VAL A 121 -3.02 8.26 -11.47
N SER A 122 -2.89 8.58 -10.18
CA SER A 122 -1.73 9.31 -9.68
C SER A 122 -0.50 8.42 -9.52
N THR A 123 -0.68 7.11 -9.28
CA THR A 123 0.42 6.17 -9.07
C THR A 123 1.13 5.82 -10.38
N ILE A 124 0.42 5.63 -11.49
CA ILE A 124 1.00 5.24 -12.79
C ILE A 124 2.15 6.17 -13.22
N THR A 125 1.93 7.48 -13.09
CA THR A 125 2.94 8.48 -13.46
C THR A 125 3.94 8.79 -12.36
N GLN A 126 3.68 8.44 -11.11
CA GLN A 126 4.61 8.72 -10.01
C GLN A 126 5.58 7.57 -9.75
N ALA A 127 5.11 6.34 -9.92
CA ALA A 127 5.90 5.12 -9.72
C ALA A 127 7.16 5.09 -10.59
N GLN A 128 7.10 5.62 -11.81
CA GLN A 128 8.26 5.70 -12.73
C GLN A 128 9.50 6.40 -12.14
N LYS A 129 9.36 7.22 -11.08
CA LYS A 129 10.49 7.90 -10.43
C LYS A 129 11.24 7.02 -9.43
N PHE A 130 10.59 5.95 -8.97
CA PHE A 130 11.07 5.11 -7.86
C PHE A 130 11.28 3.66 -8.29
N VAL A 131 10.60 3.25 -9.36
CA VAL A 131 10.50 1.87 -9.82
C VAL A 131 11.30 1.71 -11.10
N ASP A 132 11.98 0.57 -11.24
CA ASP A 132 12.61 0.18 -12.50
C ASP A 132 11.60 0.18 -13.67
N PRO A 133 11.92 0.79 -14.82
CA PRO A 133 11.00 0.89 -15.96
C PRO A 133 10.47 -0.46 -16.46
N ASN A 134 11.31 -1.50 -16.49
CA ASN A 134 10.93 -2.82 -16.99
C ASN A 134 9.99 -3.52 -16.01
N ASP A 135 10.29 -3.46 -14.71
CA ASP A 135 9.39 -4.03 -13.68
C ASP A 135 8.05 -3.30 -13.66
N TRP A 136 8.04 -1.98 -13.84
CA TRP A 136 6.80 -1.21 -13.90
C TRP A 136 5.96 -1.54 -15.14
N ALA A 137 6.58 -1.57 -16.33
CA ALA A 137 5.92 -1.94 -17.56
C ALA A 137 5.36 -3.38 -17.50
N ALA A 138 6.14 -4.33 -16.98
CA ALA A 138 5.70 -5.70 -16.76
C ALA A 138 4.50 -5.80 -15.80
N THR A 139 4.49 -4.99 -14.74
CA THR A 139 3.38 -4.91 -13.79
C THR A 139 2.10 -4.41 -14.45
N LEU A 140 2.19 -3.32 -15.24
CA LEU A 140 1.06 -2.76 -15.97
C LEU A 140 0.55 -3.71 -17.06
N ALA A 141 1.44 -4.43 -17.74
CA ALA A 141 1.07 -5.46 -18.70
C ALA A 141 0.33 -6.63 -18.04
N LEU A 142 0.76 -7.07 -16.86
CA LEU A 142 0.03 -8.07 -16.08
C LEU A 142 -1.34 -7.55 -15.65
N ALA A 143 -1.45 -6.30 -15.23
CA ALA A 143 -2.73 -5.69 -14.83
C ALA A 143 -3.69 -5.60 -16.03
N SER A 144 -3.21 -5.16 -17.19
CA SER A 144 -4.01 -5.08 -18.43
C SER A 144 -4.50 -6.46 -18.90
N ARG A 145 -3.66 -7.50 -18.80
CA ARG A 145 -4.08 -8.90 -19.06
C ARG A 145 -5.17 -9.38 -18.09
N LYS A 146 -5.18 -8.88 -16.85
CA LYS A 146 -6.23 -9.14 -15.85
C LYS A 146 -7.49 -8.29 -16.01
N GLY A 147 -7.55 -7.44 -17.05
CA GLY A 147 -8.72 -6.60 -17.33
C GLY A 147 -8.73 -5.26 -16.60
N ALA A 148 -7.58 -4.75 -16.17
CA ALA A 148 -7.48 -3.43 -15.58
C ALA A 148 -7.96 -2.33 -16.54
N THR A 149 -8.83 -1.43 -16.05
CA THR A 149 -9.15 -0.18 -16.75
C THR A 149 -8.08 0.85 -16.43
N LEU A 150 -7.03 0.90 -17.25
CA LEU A 150 -5.92 1.82 -17.06
C LEU A 150 -6.21 3.16 -17.73
N PRO A 151 -5.90 4.29 -17.07
CA PRO A 151 -6.15 5.61 -17.64
C PRO A 151 -5.19 5.92 -18.79
N CYS A 152 -5.75 6.19 -19.97
CA CYS A 152 -5.00 6.34 -21.22
C CYS A 152 -3.98 7.47 -21.22
N ALA A 153 -4.37 8.67 -20.79
CA ALA A 153 -3.45 9.81 -20.77
C ALA A 153 -2.19 9.55 -19.90
N PRO A 154 -2.31 9.06 -18.64
CA PRO A 154 -1.16 8.58 -17.87
C PRO A 154 -0.30 7.52 -18.56
N LEU A 155 -0.90 6.54 -19.25
CA LEU A 155 -0.15 5.48 -19.94
C LEU A 155 0.63 6.01 -21.15
N GLN A 156 0.00 6.84 -21.98
CA GLN A 156 0.66 7.45 -23.14
C GLN A 156 1.83 8.36 -22.71
N LEU A 157 1.64 9.13 -21.64
CA LEU A 157 2.72 9.93 -21.05
C LEU A 157 3.89 9.07 -20.56
N LEU A 158 3.58 7.93 -19.91
CA LEU A 158 4.59 6.98 -19.46
C LEU A 158 5.35 6.40 -20.67
N GLN A 159 4.64 5.89 -21.68
CA GLN A 159 5.23 5.35 -22.92
C GLN A 159 6.16 6.36 -23.59
N THR A 160 5.68 7.59 -23.83
CA THR A 160 6.45 8.64 -24.51
C THR A 160 7.71 8.99 -23.73
N ARG A 161 7.64 9.01 -22.40
CA ARG A 161 8.79 9.28 -21.55
C ARG A 161 9.82 8.16 -21.63
N THR A 162 9.37 6.91 -21.50
CA THR A 162 10.21 5.71 -21.57
C THR A 162 10.95 5.64 -22.92
N GLU A 163 10.27 5.96 -24.03
CA GLU A 163 10.90 6.07 -25.35
C GLU A 163 11.99 7.16 -25.39
N ARG A 164 11.72 8.32 -24.80
CA ARG A 164 12.69 9.43 -24.74
C ARG A 164 13.90 9.13 -23.85
N GLU A 165 13.73 8.31 -22.83
CA GLU A 165 14.79 7.89 -21.91
C GLU A 165 15.63 6.73 -22.48
N GLY A 166 15.23 6.15 -23.63
CA GLY A 166 15.96 5.10 -24.33
C GLY A 166 15.70 3.68 -23.80
N GLU A 167 14.66 3.51 -23.00
CA GLU A 167 14.29 2.26 -22.34
C GLU A 167 13.45 1.37 -23.29
N ALA A 168 14.08 0.86 -24.34
CA ALA A 168 13.41 0.22 -25.48
C ALA A 168 12.49 -0.96 -25.09
N GLU A 169 12.91 -1.82 -24.16
CA GLU A 169 12.14 -2.99 -23.74
C GLU A 169 10.83 -2.58 -23.04
N SER A 170 10.92 -1.71 -22.04
CA SER A 170 9.72 -1.20 -21.35
C SER A 170 8.82 -0.36 -22.27
N ALA A 171 9.38 0.38 -23.23
CA ALA A 171 8.59 1.11 -24.23
C ALA A 171 7.76 0.17 -25.12
N GLU A 172 8.34 -0.94 -25.59
CA GLU A 172 7.63 -1.95 -26.37
C GLU A 172 6.48 -2.57 -25.57
N VAL A 173 6.74 -2.94 -24.31
CA VAL A 173 5.71 -3.48 -23.41
C VAL A 173 4.60 -2.47 -23.17
N LEU A 174 4.93 -1.19 -22.96
CA LEU A 174 3.94 -0.13 -22.75
C LEU A 174 3.12 0.15 -24.01
N THR A 175 3.69 0.00 -25.20
CA THR A 175 2.97 0.11 -26.47
C THR A 175 1.83 -0.91 -26.52
N PHE A 176 2.12 -2.18 -26.22
CA PHE A 176 1.11 -3.22 -26.10
C PHE A 176 0.04 -2.90 -25.05
N VAL A 177 0.43 -2.34 -23.89
CA VAL A 177 -0.52 -1.97 -22.82
C VAL A 177 -1.46 -0.85 -23.26
N VAL A 178 -0.94 0.17 -23.96
CA VAL A 178 -1.72 1.30 -24.49
C VAL A 178 -2.72 0.81 -25.53
N GLU A 179 -2.29 0.04 -26.53
CA GLU A 179 -3.17 -0.49 -27.59
C GLU A 179 -4.33 -1.32 -27.04
N ARG A 180 -4.09 -2.07 -25.95
CA ARG A 180 -5.12 -2.88 -25.31
C ARG A 180 -6.11 -2.07 -24.46
N SER A 181 -5.71 -0.90 -23.97
CA SER A 181 -6.45 -0.19 -22.92
C SER A 181 -7.21 1.05 -23.40
N CYS A 182 -7.02 1.54 -24.65
CA CYS A 182 -7.37 2.91 -25.05
C CYS A 182 -8.27 3.13 -26.28
#